data_AF-A0AAD9PJ46-F1
#
_entry.id   AF-A0AAD9PJ46-F1
#
_cell.length_a   1.000
_cell.length_b   1.000
_cell.length_c   1.000
_cell.angle_alpha   90.00
_cell.angle_beta   90.00
_cell.angle_gamma   90.00
#
_symmetry.space_group_name_H-M   'P 1'
#
loop_
_entity.id
_entity.type
_entity.pdbx_description
1 polymer ?
#
loop_
_entity_poly.entity_id
_entity_poly.type
_entity_poly.pdbx_seq_one_letter_code
_entity_poly.pdbx_strand_id
1 'polypeptide(L)'
;MRTSILHAESKRLMDASYRPVKITKPKSSIPEPREKRKLEFDDSVSRMQADYKQRKAQLKQRPQVNFKPTEIVDGKREVTKEILSARGLVRKRDKHQGNARVHNRMKFTKKQKQHDAMTRKNRVEEADYTGEGTGINMHIKRSLKL
;
A
#
# COMPACT_ATOMS: atom_id res chain seq x y z
N MET A 1 -1.14 34.20 7.58
CA MET A 1 -0.48 33.02 8.16
C MET A 1 -0.83 32.78 9.64
N ARG A 2 -0.99 33.81 10.48
CA ARG A 2 -1.40 33.64 11.89
C ARG A 2 -2.90 33.32 12.11
N THR A 3 -3.78 33.80 11.23
CA THR A 3 -5.25 33.64 11.38
C THR A 3 -5.76 32.21 11.15
N SER A 4 -5.07 31.45 10.29
CA SER A 4 -5.38 30.05 9.98
C SER A 4 -4.96 29.08 11.10
N ILE A 5 -3.91 29.43 11.84
CA ILE A 5 -3.41 28.64 12.98
C ILE A 5 -4.40 28.74 14.15
N LEU A 6 -4.90 29.94 14.44
CA LEU A 6 -5.89 30.18 15.50
C LEU A 6 -7.24 29.46 15.23
N HIS A 7 -7.67 29.38 13.97
CA HIS A 7 -8.90 28.66 13.60
C HIS A 7 -8.76 27.13 13.66
N ALA A 8 -7.54 26.60 13.45
CA ALA A 8 -7.26 25.18 13.63
C ALA A 8 -7.16 24.80 15.11
N GLU A 9 -6.66 25.71 15.96
CA GLU A 9 -6.60 25.54 17.40
C GLU A 9 -8.00 25.60 18.05
N SER A 10 -8.89 26.49 17.60
CA SER A 10 -10.25 26.57 18.15
C SER A 10 -11.11 25.33 17.85
N LYS A 11 -10.99 24.75 16.65
CA LYS A 11 -11.68 23.48 16.31
C LYS A 11 -11.14 22.29 17.13
N ARG A 12 -9.83 22.23 17.36
CA ARG A 12 -9.21 21.22 18.24
C ARG A 12 -9.66 21.36 19.70
N LEU A 13 -9.89 22.58 20.18
CA LEU A 13 -10.41 22.83 21.53
C LEU A 13 -11.89 22.43 21.69
N MET A 14 -12.70 22.52 20.62
CA MET A 14 -14.11 22.12 20.64
C MET A 14 -14.31 20.60 20.56
N ASP A 15 -13.43 19.87 19.86
CA ASP A 15 -13.40 18.40 19.93
C ASP A 15 -12.81 17.90 21.27
N ALA A 16 -11.99 18.72 21.94
CA ALA A 16 -11.40 18.40 23.25
C ALA A 16 -12.38 18.57 24.43
N SER A 17 -13.52 19.25 24.24
CA SER A 17 -14.55 19.44 25.29
C SER A 17 -15.75 18.48 25.17
N TYR A 18 -15.84 17.68 24.10
CA TYR A 18 -16.85 16.62 23.99
C TYR A 18 -16.44 15.38 24.78
N ARG A 19 -16.87 15.28 26.04
CA ARG A 19 -16.76 14.05 26.84
C ARG A 19 -18.04 13.23 26.68
N PRO A 20 -18.00 11.99 26.15
CA PRO A 20 -19.18 11.14 26.13
C PRO A 20 -19.60 10.84 27.57
N VAL A 21 -20.87 11.14 27.90
CA VAL A 21 -21.46 10.85 29.21
C VAL A 21 -21.45 9.34 29.40
N LYS A 22 -20.59 8.86 30.30
CA LYS A 22 -20.55 7.44 30.68
C LYS A 22 -21.76 7.16 31.57
N ILE A 23 -22.73 6.39 31.06
CA ILE A 23 -23.82 5.85 31.87
C ILE A 23 -23.19 4.92 32.92
N THR A 24 -23.18 5.36 34.17
CA THR A 24 -22.72 4.55 35.31
C THR A 24 -23.83 3.59 35.70
N LYS A 25 -23.58 2.28 35.58
CA LYS A 25 -24.42 1.28 36.26
C LYS A 25 -24.30 1.49 37.79
N PRO A 26 -25.38 1.37 38.58
CA PRO A 26 -25.30 1.56 40.03
C PRO A 26 -24.37 0.53 40.67
N LYS A 27 -23.56 0.99 41.62
CA LYS A 27 -22.59 0.17 42.36
C LYS A 27 -23.31 -0.84 43.26
N SER A 28 -23.09 -2.13 43.01
CA SER A 28 -23.27 -3.19 44.00
C SER A 28 -22.32 -2.97 45.18
N SER A 29 -22.81 -3.26 46.38
CA SER A 29 -22.12 -3.25 47.67
C SER A 29 -20.66 -3.71 47.62
N ILE A 30 -19.77 -2.94 48.23
CA ILE A 30 -18.33 -3.20 48.34
C ILE A 30 -18.09 -4.43 49.23
N PRO A 31 -17.35 -5.47 48.78
CA PRO A 31 -16.69 -6.40 49.68
C PRO A 31 -15.22 -6.02 49.90
N GLU A 32 -14.77 -6.20 51.14
CA GLU A 32 -13.43 -6.05 51.77
C GLU A 32 -12.17 -6.19 50.89
N PRO A 33 -11.02 -5.57 51.26
CA PRO A 33 -9.86 -5.43 50.39
C PRO A 33 -9.13 -6.75 50.21
N ARG A 34 -9.17 -7.29 48.99
CA ARG A 34 -8.33 -8.43 48.58
C ARG A 34 -6.90 -7.96 48.29
N GLU A 35 -5.93 -8.67 48.87
CA GLU A 35 -4.50 -8.45 48.73
C GLU A 35 -4.06 -8.14 47.30
N LYS A 36 -3.17 -7.16 47.15
CA LYS A 36 -2.67 -6.68 45.86
C LYS A 36 -1.94 -7.81 45.13
N ARG A 37 -2.62 -8.44 44.17
CA ARG A 37 -1.97 -9.30 43.17
C ARG A 37 -0.92 -8.47 42.45
N LYS A 38 0.32 -8.96 42.38
CA LYS A 38 1.41 -8.35 41.61
C LYS A 38 0.90 -8.16 40.18
N LEU A 39 0.72 -6.92 39.73
CA LEU A 39 0.40 -6.65 38.33
C LEU A 39 1.61 -7.11 37.52
N GLU A 40 1.43 -8.13 36.69
CA GLU A 40 2.36 -8.51 35.64
C GLU A 40 2.59 -7.29 34.74
N PHE A 41 3.71 -6.60 34.98
CA PHE A 41 4.10 -5.42 34.21
C PHE A 41 4.61 -5.90 32.85
N ASP A 42 3.74 -5.80 31.85
CA ASP A 42 3.90 -6.13 30.43
C ASP A 42 5.27 -6.70 30.00
N ASP A 43 5.32 -8.03 29.93
CA ASP A 43 6.38 -8.86 29.32
C ASP A 43 6.73 -8.48 27.86
N SER A 44 6.01 -7.54 27.24
CA SER A 44 6.13 -7.18 25.84
C SER A 44 7.57 -6.79 25.45
N VAL A 45 8.26 -6.02 26.28
CA VAL A 45 9.64 -5.58 26.03
C VAL A 45 10.62 -6.74 26.13
N SER A 46 10.44 -7.62 27.12
CA SER A 46 11.26 -8.82 27.29
C SER A 46 11.09 -9.79 26.11
N ARG A 47 9.84 -9.99 25.66
CA ARG A 47 9.51 -10.77 24.46
C ARG A 47 10.13 -10.15 23.20
N MET A 48 10.06 -8.83 23.04
CA MET A 48 10.72 -8.13 21.92
C MET A 48 12.25 -8.31 21.91
N GLN A 49 12.89 -8.27 23.07
CA GLN A 49 14.33 -8.50 23.20
C GLN A 49 14.73 -9.95 22.90
N ALA A 50 13.93 -10.91 23.39
CA ALA A 50 14.12 -12.33 23.10
C ALA A 50 13.98 -12.61 21.59
N ASP A 51 12.94 -12.07 20.96
CA ASP A 51 12.71 -12.16 19.51
C ASP A 51 13.87 -11.57 18.71
N TYR A 52 14.37 -10.38 19.09
CA TYR A 52 15.50 -9.76 18.42
C TYR A 52 16.76 -10.63 18.49
N LYS A 53 17.03 -11.23 19.66
CA LYS A 53 18.17 -12.13 19.88
C LYS A 53 18.05 -13.41 19.05
N GLN A 54 16.86 -14.00 18.99
CA GLN A 54 16.58 -15.17 18.16
C GLN A 54 16.75 -14.87 16.66
N ARG A 55 16.23 -13.74 16.17
CA ARG A 55 16.38 -13.33 14.76
C ARG A 55 17.85 -13.11 14.39
N LYS A 56 18.64 -12.49 15.26
CA LYS A 56 20.08 -12.28 15.04
C LYS A 56 20.84 -13.61 14.97
N ALA A 57 20.50 -14.57 15.83
CA ALA A 57 21.07 -15.91 15.80
C ALA A 57 20.71 -16.64 14.49
N GLN A 58 19.45 -16.58 14.08
CA GLN A 58 19.01 -17.17 12.81
C GLN A 58 19.73 -16.55 11.60
N LEU A 59 19.91 -15.22 11.55
CA LEU A 59 20.68 -14.58 10.48
C LEU A 59 22.12 -15.06 10.41
N LYS A 60 22.76 -15.32 11.56
CA LYS A 60 24.13 -15.81 11.62
C LYS A 60 24.25 -17.27 11.12
N GLN A 61 23.19 -18.06 11.26
CA GLN A 61 23.10 -19.43 10.74
C GLN A 61 22.71 -19.50 9.27
N ARG A 62 22.38 -18.37 8.62
CA ARG A 62 22.08 -18.38 7.18
C ARG A 62 23.38 -18.72 6.43
N PRO A 63 23.38 -19.77 5.60
CA PRO A 63 24.56 -20.13 4.83
C PRO A 63 24.92 -18.98 3.89
N GLN A 64 26.18 -18.56 3.94
CA GLN A 64 26.74 -17.63 2.97
C GLN A 64 26.72 -18.33 1.60
N VAL A 65 26.10 -17.70 0.60
CA VAL A 65 26.02 -18.29 -0.73
C VAL A 65 27.42 -18.25 -1.34
N ASN A 66 28.05 -19.43 -1.45
CA ASN A 66 29.37 -19.58 -2.05
C ASN A 66 29.33 -19.17 -3.51
N PHE A 67 30.12 -18.15 -3.85
CA PHE A 67 30.33 -17.74 -5.24
C PHE A 67 31.09 -18.85 -5.97
N LYS A 68 30.44 -19.50 -6.93
CA LYS A 68 31.11 -20.44 -7.83
C LYS A 68 31.81 -19.65 -8.93
N PRO A 69 33.15 -19.74 -9.10
CA PRO A 69 33.80 -19.15 -10.26
C PRO A 69 33.32 -19.83 -11.55
N THR A 70 33.17 -19.04 -12.61
CA THR A 70 32.86 -19.54 -13.96
C THR A 70 33.97 -20.46 -14.47
N GLU A 71 33.58 -21.59 -15.07
CA GLU A 71 34.50 -22.55 -15.70
C GLU A 71 35.32 -21.84 -16.78
N ILE A 72 36.65 -21.94 -16.69
CA ILE A 72 37.58 -21.36 -17.66
C ILE A 72 37.59 -22.29 -18.87
N VAL A 73 36.91 -21.89 -19.95
CA VAL A 73 37.04 -22.56 -21.25
C VAL A 73 38.21 -21.91 -21.99
N ASP A 74 39.20 -22.73 -22.31
CA ASP A 74 40.31 -22.46 -23.24
C ASP A 74 41.19 -21.23 -22.97
N GLY A 75 41.95 -21.24 -21.86
CA GLY A 75 43.23 -20.52 -21.64
C GLY A 75 43.28 -18.98 -21.78
N LYS A 76 42.26 -18.34 -22.35
CA LYS A 76 42.15 -16.92 -22.64
C LYS A 76 41.03 -16.34 -21.78
N ARG A 77 41.21 -15.10 -21.32
CA ARG A 77 40.17 -14.38 -20.59
C ARG A 77 39.14 -13.84 -21.58
N GLU A 78 37.91 -14.32 -21.50
CA GLU A 78 36.82 -13.76 -22.30
C GLU A 78 36.42 -12.36 -21.82
N VAL A 79 35.97 -11.52 -22.76
CA VAL A 79 35.46 -10.18 -22.45
C VAL A 79 34.01 -10.31 -21.95
N THR A 80 33.70 -9.70 -20.80
CA THR A 80 32.36 -9.75 -20.23
C THR A 80 31.37 -8.86 -21.01
N LYS A 81 30.09 -9.23 -20.98
CA LYS A 81 29.00 -8.43 -21.59
C LYS A 81 28.93 -7.00 -21.08
N GLU A 82 29.33 -6.78 -19.82
CA GLU A 82 29.39 -5.45 -19.21
C GLU A 82 30.41 -4.56 -19.91
N ILE A 83 31.62 -5.11 -20.16
CA ILE A 83 32.69 -4.43 -20.88
C ILE A 83 32.30 -4.20 -22.34
N LEU A 84 31.75 -5.23 -23.02
CA LEU A 84 31.33 -5.12 -24.43
C LEU A 84 30.24 -4.07 -24.67
N SER A 85 29.27 -3.97 -23.75
CA SER A 85 28.12 -3.08 -23.94
C SER A 85 28.31 -1.67 -23.41
N ALA A 86 29.33 -1.44 -22.57
CA ALA A 86 29.70 -0.14 -22.00
C ALA A 86 28.51 0.70 -21.48
N ARG A 87 27.47 0.06 -20.94
CA ARG A 87 26.22 0.74 -20.56
C ARG A 87 26.35 1.59 -19.29
N GLY A 88 27.29 1.27 -18.40
CA GLY A 88 27.48 1.97 -17.12
C GLY A 88 26.31 1.80 -16.14
N LEU A 89 26.19 2.72 -15.19
CA LEU A 89 25.16 2.71 -14.13
C LEU A 89 23.83 3.28 -14.63
N VAL A 90 23.03 2.45 -15.30
CA VAL A 90 21.73 2.85 -15.86
C VAL A 90 20.56 2.41 -15.00
N ARG A 91 19.52 3.25 -14.88
CA ARG A 91 18.26 2.89 -14.21
C ARG A 91 17.57 1.68 -14.86
N LYS A 92 16.84 0.89 -14.07
CA LYS A 92 15.94 -0.14 -14.58
C LYS A 92 14.88 0.49 -15.50
N ARG A 93 14.67 -0.10 -16.68
CA ARG A 93 13.61 0.27 -17.63
C ARG A 93 12.57 -0.84 -17.72
N ASP A 94 11.33 -0.48 -18.01
CA ASP A 94 10.29 -1.48 -18.26
C ASP A 94 10.55 -2.20 -19.59
N LYS A 95 10.14 -3.47 -19.65
CA LYS A 95 10.35 -4.33 -20.83
C LYS A 95 9.77 -3.74 -22.11
N HIS A 96 8.63 -3.04 -22.03
CA HIS A 96 7.94 -2.49 -23.19
C HIS A 96 8.57 -1.20 -23.73
N GLN A 97 9.41 -0.52 -22.94
CA GLN A 97 10.05 0.73 -23.35
C GLN A 97 11.11 0.52 -24.44
N GLY A 98 11.60 -0.71 -24.60
CA GLY A 98 12.50 -1.07 -25.70
C GLY A 98 11.79 -1.28 -27.05
N ASN A 99 10.47 -1.42 -27.08
CA ASN A 99 9.70 -1.66 -28.31
C ASN A 99 8.60 -0.62 -28.47
N ALA A 100 8.82 0.34 -29.36
CA ALA A 100 7.92 1.45 -29.62
C ALA A 100 6.49 0.99 -29.97
N ARG A 101 6.33 -0.09 -30.76
CA ARG A 101 5.02 -0.64 -31.12
C ARG A 101 4.26 -1.12 -29.89
N VAL A 102 4.92 -1.89 -29.02
CA VAL A 102 4.28 -2.43 -27.82
C VAL A 102 3.96 -1.33 -26.82
N HIS A 103 4.88 -0.38 -26.62
CA HIS A 103 4.64 0.79 -25.79
C HIS A 103 3.41 1.58 -26.26
N ASN A 104 3.30 1.87 -27.56
CA ASN A 104 2.19 2.64 -28.11
C ASN A 104 0.86 1.88 -28.04
N ARG A 105 0.87 0.56 -28.26
CA ARG A 105 -0.32 -0.29 -28.07
C ARG A 105 -0.80 -0.27 -26.60
N MET A 106 0.12 -0.38 -25.64
CA MET A 106 -0.21 -0.32 -24.22
C MET A 106 -0.71 1.08 -23.81
N LYS A 107 -0.11 2.13 -24.35
CA LYS A 107 -0.56 3.51 -24.16
C LYS A 107 -1.99 3.70 -24.66
N PHE A 108 -2.29 3.26 -25.88
CA PHE A 108 -3.62 3.35 -26.48
C PHE A 108 -4.66 2.60 -25.65
N THR A 109 -4.42 1.32 -25.37
CA THR A 109 -5.37 0.49 -24.60
C THR A 109 -5.65 1.05 -23.20
N LYS A 110 -4.63 1.60 -22.52
CA LYS A 110 -4.82 2.29 -21.23
C LYS A 110 -5.68 3.56 -21.39
N LYS A 111 -5.44 4.35 -22.42
CA LYS A 111 -6.19 5.59 -22.68
C LYS A 111 -7.62 5.33 -23.12
N GLN A 112 -7.86 4.27 -23.91
CA GLN A 112 -9.20 3.84 -24.28
C GLN A 112 -10.02 3.48 -23.04
N LYS A 113 -9.46 2.67 -22.13
CA LYS A 113 -10.13 2.33 -20.86
C LYS A 113 -10.47 3.55 -19.99
N GLN A 114 -9.57 4.55 -19.96
CA GLN A 114 -9.82 5.80 -19.23
C GLN A 114 -10.93 6.63 -19.88
N HIS A 115 -10.94 6.71 -21.21
CA HIS A 115 -11.99 7.38 -21.96
C HIS A 115 -13.34 6.71 -21.72
N ASP A 116 -13.43 5.39 -21.87
CA ASP A 116 -14.65 4.60 -21.69
C ASP A 116 -15.21 4.66 -20.26
N ALA A 117 -14.37 4.98 -19.28
CA ALA A 117 -14.80 5.20 -17.89
C ALA A 117 -15.36 6.61 -17.67
N MET A 118 -14.87 7.60 -18.42
CA MET A 118 -15.27 9.00 -18.29
C MET A 118 -16.53 9.32 -19.10
N THR A 119 -16.61 8.78 -20.32
CA THR A 119 -17.71 9.00 -21.27
C THR A 119 -18.48 7.70 -21.50
N ARG A 120 -19.77 7.83 -21.81
CA ARG A 120 -20.58 6.68 -22.21
C ARG A 120 -20.22 6.32 -23.65
N LYS A 121 -19.73 5.10 -23.85
CA LYS A 121 -19.45 4.54 -25.18
C LYS A 121 -20.75 4.15 -25.89
N ASN A 122 -20.78 4.27 -27.20
CA ASN A 122 -21.86 3.72 -28.03
C ASN A 122 -21.80 2.19 -27.92
N ARG A 123 -22.83 1.57 -27.34
CA ARG A 123 -22.94 0.11 -27.24
C ARG A 123 -23.78 -0.40 -28.42
N VAL A 124 -23.39 -1.55 -28.98
CA VAL A 124 -24.27 -2.32 -29.87
C VAL A 124 -25.21 -3.10 -28.96
N GLU A 125 -26.51 -2.88 -29.11
CA GLU A 125 -27.51 -3.59 -28.32
C GLU A 125 -27.52 -5.07 -28.69
N GLU A 126 -27.68 -5.92 -27.67
CA GLU A 126 -27.98 -7.33 -27.87
C GLU A 126 -29.47 -7.46 -28.26
N ALA A 127 -29.87 -8.60 -28.81
CA ALA A 127 -31.20 -8.76 -29.42
C ALA A 127 -32.37 -8.46 -28.45
N ASP A 128 -32.21 -8.77 -27.15
CA ASP A 128 -33.24 -8.60 -26.13
C ASP A 128 -32.80 -7.68 -24.99
N TYR A 129 -33.67 -6.76 -24.57
CA TYR A 129 -33.41 -5.84 -23.46
C TYR A 129 -33.62 -6.51 -22.10
N THR A 130 -32.54 -6.66 -21.32
CA THR A 130 -32.58 -7.26 -19.98
C THR A 130 -32.60 -6.24 -18.84
N GLY A 131 -32.69 -4.94 -19.14
CA GLY A 131 -32.53 -3.87 -18.16
C GLY A 131 -31.09 -3.34 -18.02
N GLU A 132 -30.91 -2.36 -17.11
CA GLU A 132 -29.61 -1.72 -16.83
C GLU A 132 -28.75 -2.57 -15.89
N GLY A 133 -27.76 -3.29 -16.43
CA GLY A 133 -26.89 -4.19 -15.65
C GLY A 133 -26.09 -3.53 -14.52
N THR A 134 -25.84 -2.22 -14.59
CA THR A 134 -25.14 -1.45 -13.54
C THR A 134 -26.08 -0.69 -12.59
N GLY A 135 -27.39 -0.75 -12.84
CA GLY A 135 -28.42 -0.01 -12.09
C GLY A 135 -28.66 1.43 -12.57
N ILE A 136 -29.82 1.96 -12.18
CA ILE A 136 -30.28 3.33 -12.48
C ILE A 136 -30.15 4.19 -11.22
N ASN A 137 -29.52 5.36 -11.34
CA ASN A 137 -29.47 6.34 -10.25
C ASN A 137 -30.42 7.51 -10.53
N MET A 138 -31.48 7.62 -9.73
CA MET A 138 -32.55 8.60 -9.90
C MET A 138 -32.11 10.05 -9.64
N HIS A 139 -31.05 10.27 -8.85
CA HIS A 139 -30.66 11.60 -8.40
C HIS A 139 -29.64 12.30 -9.31
N ILE A 140 -29.06 11.59 -10.29
CA ILE A 140 -28.00 12.12 -11.15
C ILE A 140 -28.57 12.57 -12.50
N LYS A 141 -28.44 13.87 -12.79
CA LYS A 141 -28.73 14.46 -14.12
C LYS A 141 -27.41 14.69 -14.86
N ARG A 142 -27.26 14.15 -16.08
CA ARG A 142 -26.04 14.29 -16.91
C ARG A 142 -26.27 15.12 -18.20
N SER A 143 -27.37 15.87 -18.27
CA SER A 143 -27.69 16.74 -19.41
C SER A 143 -26.83 18.00 -19.41
N LEU A 144 -26.48 18.50 -20.61
CA LEU A 144 -25.92 19.84 -20.77
C LEU A 144 -27.04 20.87 -20.60
N LYS A 145 -26.81 21.89 -19.77
CA LYS A 145 -27.71 23.05 -19.64
C LYS A 145 -27.24 24.10 -20.63
N LEU A 146 -28.17 24.61 -21.44
CA LEU A 146 -27.94 25.73 -22.36
C LEU A 146 -28.00 27.05 -21.60
#